data_AF-A3QCY7-F1
#
_entry.id   AF-A3QCY7-F1
#
_cell.length_a   1.000
_cell.length_b   1.000
_cell.length_c   1.000
_cell.angle_alpha   90.00
_cell.angle_beta   90.00
_cell.angle_gamma   90.00
#
_symmetry.space_group_name_H-M   'P 1'
#
loop_
_entity.id
_entity.type
_entity.pdbx_description
1 polymer ?
#
loop_
_entity_poly.entity_id
_entity_poly.type
_entity_poly.pdbx_seq_one_letter_code
_entity_poly.pdbx_strand_id
1 'polypeptide(L)'
;MSKSKKRYLNLWREILAIIVVLASMYYGYWLLSVSLITSSDFLTWNIITWLLAIAFIALPRISEISIGGNVIKLIQATKQAQSTLKGLFRAQLVMLRQTPSGFRSSLVTVDPRVEPFFDLCEEIAKLELADELSADMVQTAQELIQTHVTNFMDMLFMHEPPKDEFYSDDELIQHRVMPDAKDVYVRLRDFICR
;
A
#
# COMPACT_ATOMS: atom_id res chain seq x y z
N MET A 1 25.59 -6.05 1.76
CA MET A 1 26.97 -6.21 2.31
C MET A 1 27.19 -7.67 2.69
N SER A 2 28.18 -8.36 2.08
CA SER A 2 28.42 -9.79 2.29
C SER A 2 28.70 -10.15 3.77
N LYS A 3 28.19 -11.29 4.25
CA LYS A 3 28.43 -11.83 5.61
C LYS A 3 29.92 -11.88 5.97
N SER A 4 30.80 -12.12 4.98
CA SER A 4 32.25 -12.16 5.21
C SER A 4 32.81 -10.78 5.57
N LYS A 5 32.44 -9.72 4.84
CA LYS A 5 32.90 -8.35 5.10
C LYS A 5 32.53 -7.87 6.51
N LYS A 6 31.32 -8.20 6.98
CA LYS A 6 30.88 -7.87 8.35
C LYS A 6 31.73 -8.54 9.43
N ARG A 7 32.14 -9.81 9.21
CA ARG A 7 33.00 -10.55 10.14
C ARG A 7 34.38 -9.91 10.27
N TYR A 8 34.98 -9.49 9.16
CA TYR A 8 36.26 -8.78 9.17
C TYR A 8 36.18 -7.43 9.90
N LEU A 9 35.14 -6.64 9.66
CA LEU A 9 34.94 -5.36 10.36
C LEU A 9 34.80 -5.52 11.88
N ASN A 10 34.10 -6.56 12.34
CA ASN A 10 33.97 -6.83 13.77
C ASN A 10 35.30 -7.24 14.41
N LEU A 11 36.08 -8.10 13.74
CA LEU A 11 37.42 -8.49 14.20
C LEU A 11 38.36 -7.29 14.30
N TRP A 12 38.38 -6.41 13.30
CA TRP A 12 39.19 -5.19 13.34
C TRP A 12 38.81 -4.26 14.50
N ARG A 13 37.51 -4.14 14.79
CA ARG A 13 37.03 -3.33 15.92
C ARG A 13 37.47 -3.91 17.26
N GLU A 14 37.38 -5.23 17.42
CA GLU A 14 37.83 -5.93 18.64
C GLU A 14 39.34 -5.74 18.85
N ILE A 15 40.14 -5.90 17.78
CA ILE A 15 41.59 -5.67 17.82
C ILE A 15 41.91 -4.23 18.21
N LEU A 16 41.23 -3.24 17.59
CA LEU A 16 41.43 -1.83 17.89
C LEU A 16 41.08 -1.52 19.35
N ALA A 17 39.97 -2.07 19.87
CA ALA A 17 39.57 -1.88 21.26
C ALA A 17 40.65 -2.41 22.23
N ILE A 18 41.20 -3.60 21.96
CA ILE A 18 42.29 -4.18 22.77
C ILE A 18 43.53 -3.28 22.73
N ILE A 19 43.91 -2.78 21.56
CA ILE A 19 45.06 -1.86 21.41
C ILE A 19 44.85 -0.59 22.23
N VAL A 20 43.64 0.00 22.18
CA VAL A 20 43.31 1.21 22.95
C VAL A 20 43.35 0.96 24.46
N VAL A 21 42.86 -0.19 24.94
CA VAL A 21 42.94 -0.55 26.36
C VAL A 21 44.39 -0.70 26.80
N LEU A 22 45.22 -1.41 26.02
CA LEU A 22 46.64 -1.58 26.34
C LEU A 22 47.40 -0.25 26.34
N ALA A 23 47.13 0.63 25.37
CA ALA A 23 47.71 1.96 25.31
C ALA A 23 47.27 2.82 26.51
N SER A 24 45.99 2.77 26.89
CA SER A 24 45.44 3.46 28.05
C SER A 24 46.04 2.95 29.37
N MET A 25 46.23 1.64 29.51
CA MET A 25 46.90 1.02 30.66
C MET A 25 48.36 1.46 30.78
N TYR A 26 49.09 1.47 29.67
CA TYR A 26 50.47 1.94 29.62
C TYR A 26 50.57 3.42 30.01
N TYR A 27 49.68 4.26 29.47
CA TYR A 27 49.62 5.68 29.81
C TYR A 27 49.25 5.91 31.28
N GLY A 28 48.29 5.16 31.82
CA GLY A 28 47.94 5.20 33.24
C GLY A 28 49.10 4.77 34.15
N TYR A 29 49.86 3.75 33.76
CA TYR A 29 51.05 3.32 34.49
C TYR A 29 52.15 4.38 34.45
N TRP A 30 52.37 4.99 33.29
CA TRP A 30 53.32 6.08 33.14
C TRP A 30 52.94 7.27 34.04
N LEU A 31 51.68 7.68 34.06
CA LEU A 31 51.17 8.73 34.98
C LEU A 31 51.42 8.38 36.46
N LEU A 32 51.21 7.11 36.84
CA LEU A 32 51.48 6.64 38.20
C LEU A 32 52.97 6.72 38.52
N SER A 33 53.84 6.36 37.58
CA SER A 33 55.30 6.41 37.77
C SER A 33 55.84 7.84 37.97
N VAL A 34 55.20 8.84 37.35
CA VAL A 34 55.54 10.27 37.52
C VAL A 34 54.85 10.88 38.75
N SER A 35 54.14 10.06 39.55
CA SER A 35 53.38 10.49 40.74
C SER A 35 52.33 11.58 40.45
N LEU A 36 51.84 11.66 39.21
CA LEU A 36 50.80 12.62 38.79
C LEU A 36 49.40 12.19 39.22
N ILE A 37 49.21 10.88 39.44
CA ILE A 37 47.95 10.29 39.87
C ILE A 37 48.18 9.41 41.09
N THR A 38 47.16 9.27 41.94
CA THR A 38 47.21 8.34 43.07
C THR A 38 46.91 6.91 42.62
N SER A 39 47.31 5.92 43.43
CA SER A 39 47.03 4.51 43.15
C SER A 39 45.52 4.21 43.02
N SER A 40 44.67 4.93 43.75
CA SER A 40 43.21 4.82 43.63
C SER A 40 42.69 5.37 42.29
N ASP A 41 43.25 6.48 41.81
CA ASP A 41 42.85 7.07 40.53
C ASP A 41 43.25 6.18 39.35
N PHE A 42 44.41 5.52 39.45
CA PHE A 42 44.83 4.52 38.47
C PHE A 42 43.84 3.35 38.39
N LEU A 43 43.33 2.86 39.52
CA LEU A 43 42.34 1.78 39.52
C LEU A 43 41.03 2.22 38.86
N THR A 44 40.53 3.41 39.21
CA THR A 44 39.32 3.99 38.61
C THR A 44 39.47 4.18 37.11
N TRP A 45 40.62 4.69 36.66
CA TRP A 45 40.95 4.86 35.25
C TRP A 45 40.88 3.52 34.49
N ASN A 46 41.44 2.47 35.07
CA ASN A 46 41.39 1.12 34.49
C ASN A 46 39.96 0.62 34.37
N ILE A 47 39.16 0.71 35.44
CA ILE A 47 37.77 0.25 35.43
C ILE A 47 36.96 0.96 34.35
N ILE A 48 37.07 2.28 34.25
CA ILE A 48 36.36 3.08 33.23
C ILE A 48 36.81 2.68 31.82
N THR A 49 38.12 2.50 31.61
CA THR A 49 38.68 2.09 30.32
C THR A 49 38.13 0.72 29.88
N TRP A 50 38.05 -0.25 30.80
CA TRP A 50 37.47 -1.56 30.50
C TRP A 50 35.97 -1.49 30.20
N LEU A 51 35.21 -0.71 30.96
CA LEU A 51 33.78 -0.51 30.71
C LEU A 51 33.52 0.12 29.34
N LEU A 52 34.32 1.13 28.96
CA LEU A 52 34.23 1.77 27.65
C LEU A 52 34.57 0.79 26.51
N ALA A 53 35.59 -0.05 26.68
CA ALA A 53 35.95 -1.07 25.69
C ALA A 53 34.82 -2.08 25.47
N ILE A 54 34.19 -2.56 26.54
CA ILE A 54 33.04 -3.47 26.47
C ILE A 54 31.87 -2.79 25.75
N ALA A 55 31.56 -1.54 26.12
CA ALA A 55 30.50 -0.77 25.48
C ALA A 55 30.74 -0.57 23.98
N PHE A 56 31.98 -0.24 23.59
CA PHE A 56 32.38 -0.04 22.19
C PHE A 56 32.26 -1.32 21.35
N ILE A 57 32.59 -2.48 21.93
CA ILE A 57 32.44 -3.78 21.27
C ILE A 57 30.95 -4.14 21.09
N ALA A 58 30.10 -3.80 22.08
CA ALA A 58 28.68 -4.13 22.11
C ALA A 58 27.78 -3.18 21.28
N LEU A 59 28.20 -1.93 21.07
CA LEU A 59 27.44 -0.88 20.39
C LEU A 59 26.79 -1.31 19.05
N PRO A 60 27.51 -1.96 18.11
CA PRO A 60 26.92 -2.32 16.83
C PRO A 60 25.95 -3.50 16.94
N ARG A 61 26.12 -4.39 17.93
CA ARG A 61 25.17 -5.50 18.15
C ARG A 61 23.80 -4.96 18.56
N ILE A 62 23.78 -3.92 19.40
CA ILE A 62 22.54 -3.23 19.82
C ILE A 62 21.90 -2.50 18.62
N SER A 63 22.71 -1.84 17.80
CA SER A 63 22.22 -1.14 16.60
C SER A 63 21.61 -2.10 15.56
N GLU A 64 22.18 -3.30 15.39
CA GLU A 64 21.67 -4.28 14.42
C GLU A 64 20.32 -4.89 14.86
N ILE A 65 20.08 -5.05 16.16
CA ILE A 65 18.81 -5.56 16.71
C ILE A 65 17.68 -4.52 16.55
N SER A 66 17.97 -3.24 16.81
CA SER A 66 16.99 -2.15 16.71
C SER A 66 16.58 -1.85 15.27
N ILE A 67 17.54 -1.83 14.34
CA ILE A 67 17.27 -1.51 12.93
C ILE A 67 16.64 -2.71 12.21
N GLY A 68 17.15 -3.93 12.45
CA GLY A 68 16.66 -5.12 11.76
C GLY A 68 15.23 -5.50 12.13
N GLY A 69 14.90 -5.47 13.43
CA GLY A 69 13.57 -5.82 13.91
C GLY A 69 12.49 -4.82 13.51
N ASN A 70 12.80 -3.52 13.56
CA ASN A 70 11.81 -2.49 13.26
C ASN A 70 11.54 -2.36 11.75
N VAL A 71 12.55 -2.52 10.90
CA VAL A 71 12.38 -2.49 9.43
C VAL A 71 11.55 -3.68 8.94
N ILE A 72 11.79 -4.88 9.46
CA ILE A 72 11.00 -6.07 9.09
C ILE A 72 9.55 -5.92 9.58
N LYS A 73 9.34 -5.40 10.80
CA LYS A 73 7.98 -5.10 11.30
C LYS A 73 7.28 -4.05 10.46
N LEU A 74 7.99 -3.02 10.00
CA LEU A 74 7.42 -1.99 9.13
C LEU A 74 7.01 -2.57 7.78
N ILE A 75 7.87 -3.37 7.14
CA ILE A 75 7.56 -4.06 5.87
C ILE A 75 6.37 -5.01 6.04
N GLN A 76 6.30 -5.72 7.17
CA GLN A 76 5.19 -6.61 7.47
C GLN A 76 3.89 -5.82 7.69
N ALA A 77 3.95 -4.69 8.39
CA ALA A 77 2.81 -3.81 8.59
C ALA A 77 2.32 -3.18 7.28
N THR A 78 3.22 -2.74 6.40
CA THR A 78 2.85 -2.19 5.08
C THR A 78 2.22 -3.27 4.20
N LYS A 79 2.77 -4.48 4.19
CA LYS A 79 2.20 -5.62 3.44
C LYS A 79 0.83 -6.03 3.98
N GLN A 80 0.66 -6.03 5.30
CA GLN A 80 -0.63 -6.32 5.93
C GLN A 80 -1.65 -5.23 5.58
N ALA A 81 -1.27 -3.96 5.67
CA ALA A 81 -2.13 -2.84 5.28
C ALA A 81 -2.57 -2.93 3.81
N GLN A 82 -1.65 -3.21 2.88
CA GLN A 82 -1.97 -3.45 1.46
C GLN A 82 -2.95 -4.63 1.29
N SER A 83 -2.75 -5.73 2.01
CA SER A 83 -3.66 -6.88 1.95
C SER A 83 -5.07 -6.56 2.47
N THR A 84 -5.17 -5.74 3.52
CA THR A 84 -6.46 -5.29 4.07
C THR A 84 -7.16 -4.33 3.11
N LEU A 85 -6.41 -3.40 2.52
CA LEU A 85 -6.91 -2.44 1.53
C LEU A 85 -7.46 -3.17 0.29
N LYS A 86 -6.73 -4.20 -0.17
CA LYS A 86 -7.18 -5.08 -1.25
C LYS A 86 -8.52 -5.76 -0.92
N GLY A 87 -8.64 -6.30 0.30
CA GLY A 87 -9.88 -6.91 0.77
C GLY A 87 -11.05 -5.91 0.83
N LEU A 88 -10.78 -4.67 1.23
CA LEU A 88 -11.77 -3.60 1.29
C LEU A 88 -12.29 -3.22 -0.10
N PHE A 89 -11.40 -2.97 -1.07
CA PHE A 89 -11.81 -2.65 -2.44
C PHE A 89 -12.59 -3.78 -3.09
N ARG A 90 -12.19 -5.03 -2.83
CA ARG A 90 -12.95 -6.19 -3.29
C ARG A 90 -14.35 -6.24 -2.69
N ALA A 91 -14.49 -5.95 -1.40
CA ALA A 91 -15.80 -5.87 -0.75
C ALA A 91 -16.66 -4.74 -1.34
N GLN A 92 -16.08 -3.58 -1.63
CA GLN A 92 -16.79 -2.46 -2.25
C GLN A 92 -17.23 -2.78 -3.69
N LEU A 93 -16.38 -3.44 -4.50
CA LEU A 93 -16.76 -3.95 -5.83
C LEU A 93 -17.93 -4.93 -5.73
N VAL A 94 -17.89 -5.87 -4.78
CA VAL A 94 -19.00 -6.81 -4.54
C VAL A 94 -20.27 -6.10 -4.07
N MET A 95 -20.17 -5.07 -3.24
CA MET A 95 -21.32 -4.26 -2.82
C MET A 95 -21.95 -3.52 -4.00
N LEU A 96 -21.14 -2.95 -4.91
CA LEU A 96 -21.65 -2.32 -6.13
C LEU A 96 -22.42 -3.31 -7.01
N ARG A 97 -21.99 -4.57 -7.06
CA ARG A 97 -22.70 -5.65 -7.76
C ARG A 97 -24.00 -6.04 -7.07
N GLN A 98 -23.96 -6.24 -5.76
CA GLN A 98 -25.08 -6.79 -4.98
C GLN A 98 -26.15 -5.77 -4.60
N THR A 99 -25.84 -4.48 -4.67
CA THR A 99 -26.87 -3.47 -4.51
C THR A 99 -27.93 -3.74 -5.60
N PRO A 100 -29.24 -3.78 -5.32
CA PRO A 100 -30.27 -3.81 -6.36
C PRO A 100 -30.49 -2.40 -6.88
N SER A 101 -30.65 -2.22 -8.19
CA SER A 101 -30.95 -0.89 -8.74
C SER A 101 -32.33 -0.59 -8.16
N GLY A 102 -32.39 0.37 -7.23
CA GLY A 102 -33.55 0.49 -6.34
C GLY A 102 -34.85 0.57 -7.13
N PHE A 103 -35.99 0.26 -6.52
CA PHE A 103 -37.34 0.22 -7.11
C PHE A 103 -37.77 1.46 -7.94
N ARG A 104 -36.97 2.54 -7.96
CA ARG A 104 -37.09 3.73 -8.82
C ARG A 104 -36.25 3.69 -10.11
N SER A 105 -35.50 2.62 -10.37
CA SER A 105 -34.58 2.48 -11.51
C SER A 105 -35.25 2.36 -12.87
N SER A 106 -36.56 2.05 -12.94
CA SER A 106 -37.28 2.02 -14.22
C SER A 106 -37.48 3.41 -14.85
N LEU A 107 -37.22 4.49 -14.09
CA LEU A 107 -37.39 5.88 -14.51
C LEU A 107 -36.05 6.64 -14.64
N VAL A 108 -34.91 6.00 -14.35
CA VAL A 108 -33.59 6.64 -14.39
C VAL A 108 -32.77 6.06 -15.52
N THR A 109 -32.38 6.93 -16.45
CA THR A 109 -31.72 6.53 -17.71
C THR A 109 -30.26 6.13 -17.55
N VAL A 110 -29.63 6.46 -16.42
CA VAL A 110 -28.23 6.12 -16.10
C VAL A 110 -28.19 5.40 -14.76
N ASP A 111 -27.50 4.25 -14.70
CA ASP A 111 -27.33 3.53 -13.43
C ASP A 111 -26.49 4.39 -12.47
N PRO A 112 -27.00 4.70 -11.26
CA PRO A 112 -26.30 5.57 -10.30
C PRO A 112 -24.98 5.01 -9.78
N ARG A 113 -24.63 3.75 -10.10
CA ARG A 113 -23.38 3.10 -9.67
C ARG A 113 -22.21 3.31 -10.60
N VAL A 114 -22.44 3.83 -11.80
CA VAL A 114 -21.40 3.99 -12.82
C VAL A 114 -20.34 4.98 -12.35
N GLU A 115 -20.74 6.14 -11.82
CA GLU A 115 -19.79 7.13 -11.31
C GLU A 115 -19.04 6.63 -10.05
N PRO A 116 -19.71 6.08 -9.01
CA PRO A 116 -19.02 5.44 -7.89
C PRO A 116 -18.05 4.32 -8.28
N PHE A 117 -18.34 3.59 -9.37
CA PHE A 117 -17.45 2.57 -9.90
C PHE A 117 -16.18 3.18 -10.50
N PHE A 118 -16.28 4.27 -11.27
CA PHE A 118 -15.11 4.95 -11.84
C PHE A 118 -14.25 5.62 -10.77
N ASP A 119 -14.87 6.28 -9.77
CA ASP A 119 -14.17 6.84 -8.62
C ASP A 119 -13.35 5.76 -7.89
N LEU A 120 -13.96 4.60 -7.67
CA LEU A 120 -13.31 3.46 -7.03
C LEU A 120 -12.18 2.87 -7.90
N CYS A 121 -12.34 2.84 -9.22
CA CYS A 121 -11.27 2.43 -10.12
C CYS A 121 -10.07 3.40 -10.10
N GLU A 122 -10.33 4.70 -9.98
CA GLU A 122 -9.28 5.71 -9.86
C GLU A 122 -8.52 5.58 -8.53
N GLU A 123 -9.23 5.32 -7.43
CA GLU A 123 -8.61 5.04 -6.13
C GLU A 123 -7.74 3.78 -6.15
N ILE A 124 -8.23 2.69 -6.77
CA ILE A 124 -7.45 1.46 -6.95
C ILE A 124 -6.19 1.71 -7.79
N ALA A 125 -6.30 2.53 -8.84
CA ALA A 125 -5.16 2.89 -9.70
C ALA A 125 -4.11 3.72 -8.96
N LYS A 126 -4.53 4.69 -8.13
CA LYS A 126 -3.64 5.51 -7.28
C LYS A 126 -2.83 4.67 -6.28
N LEU A 127 -3.33 3.49 -5.93
CA LEU A 127 -2.72 2.59 -4.97
C LEU A 127 -1.93 1.45 -5.61
N GLU A 128 -1.73 1.49 -6.93
CA GLU A 128 -1.01 0.47 -7.73
C GLU A 128 -1.58 -0.95 -7.56
N LEU A 129 -2.89 -1.06 -7.25
CA LEU A 129 -3.58 -2.34 -7.05
C LEU A 129 -4.38 -2.78 -8.28
N ALA A 130 -4.33 -2.02 -9.38
CA ALA A 130 -5.12 -2.24 -10.59
C ALA A 130 -4.85 -3.61 -11.23
N ASP A 131 -3.58 -4.03 -11.34
CA ASP A 131 -3.24 -5.33 -11.93
C ASP A 131 -3.83 -6.50 -11.14
N GLU A 132 -3.81 -6.39 -9.81
CA GLU A 132 -4.28 -7.43 -8.89
C GLU A 132 -5.81 -7.49 -8.75
N LEU A 133 -6.52 -6.39 -9.02
CA LEU A 133 -7.99 -6.30 -8.96
C LEU A 133 -8.66 -6.23 -10.34
N SER A 134 -7.88 -6.22 -11.42
CA SER A 134 -8.35 -6.10 -12.81
C SER A 134 -9.52 -7.03 -13.14
N ALA A 135 -9.43 -8.31 -12.77
CA ALA A 135 -10.50 -9.28 -13.00
C ALA A 135 -11.81 -8.91 -12.26
N ASP A 136 -11.70 -8.45 -11.00
CA ASP A 136 -12.86 -8.04 -10.21
C ASP A 136 -13.45 -6.72 -10.74
N MET A 137 -12.62 -5.81 -11.26
CA MET A 137 -13.06 -4.55 -11.89
C MET A 137 -13.80 -4.81 -13.21
N VAL A 138 -13.23 -5.64 -14.08
CA VAL A 138 -13.84 -6.04 -15.37
C VAL A 138 -15.18 -6.74 -15.14
N GLN A 139 -15.24 -7.67 -14.19
CA GLN A 139 -16.50 -8.35 -13.88
C GLN A 139 -17.57 -7.37 -13.37
N THR A 140 -17.20 -6.38 -12.54
CA THR A 140 -18.14 -5.36 -12.07
C THR A 140 -18.62 -4.47 -13.22
N ALA A 141 -17.71 -4.09 -14.14
CA ALA A 141 -18.07 -3.34 -15.34
C ALA A 141 -19.02 -4.13 -16.26
N GLN A 142 -18.80 -5.43 -16.44
CA GLN A 142 -19.68 -6.30 -17.22
C GLN A 142 -21.09 -6.38 -16.62
N GLU A 143 -21.20 -6.54 -15.30
CA GLU A 143 -22.49 -6.58 -14.61
C GLU A 143 -23.23 -5.24 -14.68
N LEU A 144 -22.51 -4.10 -14.62
CA LEU A 144 -23.08 -2.77 -14.84
C LEU A 144 -23.61 -2.60 -16.27
N ILE A 145 -22.86 -3.03 -17.29
CA ILE A 145 -23.32 -3.00 -18.69
C ILE A 145 -24.56 -3.87 -18.88
N GLN A 146 -24.55 -5.10 -18.36
CA GLN A 146 -25.71 -6.00 -18.48
C GLN A 146 -26.95 -5.39 -17.83
N THR A 147 -26.82 -4.86 -16.62
CA THR A 147 -27.92 -4.18 -15.92
C THR A 147 -28.43 -2.99 -16.71
N HIS A 148 -27.54 -2.20 -17.31
CA HIS A 148 -27.90 -1.04 -18.11
C HIS A 148 -28.66 -1.44 -19.39
N VAL A 149 -28.21 -2.49 -20.10
CA VAL A 149 -28.90 -3.03 -21.28
C VAL A 149 -30.27 -3.60 -20.90
N THR A 150 -30.38 -4.34 -19.79
CA THR A 150 -31.67 -4.87 -19.32
C THR A 150 -32.66 -3.77 -18.99
N ASN A 151 -32.24 -2.74 -18.24
CA ASN A 151 -33.09 -1.59 -17.92
C ASN A 151 -33.54 -0.83 -19.19
N PHE A 152 -32.64 -0.67 -20.16
CA PHE A 152 -32.96 -0.03 -21.44
C PHE A 152 -33.98 -0.84 -22.25
N MET A 153 -33.79 -2.16 -22.32
CA MET A 153 -34.73 -3.06 -22.98
C MET A 153 -36.09 -3.05 -22.27
N ASP A 154 -36.14 -3.14 -20.95
CA ASP A 154 -37.40 -3.07 -20.19
C ASP A 154 -38.14 -1.74 -20.42
N MET A 155 -37.42 -0.62 -20.50
CA MET A 155 -38.01 0.69 -20.84
C MET A 155 -38.58 0.72 -22.27
N LEU A 156 -37.90 0.09 -23.23
CA LEU A 156 -38.37 -0.06 -24.61
C LEU A 156 -39.62 -0.95 -24.72
N PHE A 157 -39.68 -2.04 -23.95
CA PHE A 157 -40.76 -3.03 -24.04
C PHE A 157 -41.96 -2.75 -23.11
N MET A 158 -41.83 -1.91 -22.07
CA MET A 158 -42.96 -1.48 -21.22
C MET A 158 -43.80 -0.35 -21.82
N HIS A 159 -43.33 0.35 -22.85
CA HIS A 159 -44.05 1.44 -23.48
C HIS A 159 -44.54 1.05 -24.88
N GLU A 160 -45.58 0.21 -24.94
CA GLU A 160 -46.41 0.12 -26.15
C GLU A 160 -46.99 1.54 -26.38
N PRO A 161 -46.73 2.18 -27.54
CA PRO A 161 -47.09 3.57 -27.73
C PRO A 161 -48.63 3.73 -27.66
N PRO A 162 -49.15 4.83 -27.08
CA PRO A 162 -50.56 5.16 -27.28
C PRO A 162 -50.82 5.22 -28.79
N LYS A 163 -51.87 4.53 -29.24
CA LYS A 163 -52.15 4.22 -30.67
C LYS A 163 -52.43 5.43 -31.57
N ASP A 164 -52.18 6.65 -31.09
CA ASP A 164 -52.78 7.86 -31.65
C ASP A 164 -51.75 8.91 -32.10
N GLU A 165 -50.45 8.71 -31.89
CA GLU A 165 -49.40 9.61 -32.41
C GLU A 165 -48.33 8.84 -33.21
N PHE A 166 -48.35 9.05 -34.52
CA PHE A 166 -47.43 8.46 -35.49
C PHE A 166 -46.10 9.23 -35.48
N TYR A 167 -45.21 8.92 -34.55
CA TYR A 167 -43.82 9.35 -34.64
C TYR A 167 -43.06 8.48 -35.65
N SER A 168 -42.22 9.10 -36.49
CA SER A 168 -41.36 8.33 -37.40
C SER A 168 -40.30 7.55 -36.61
N ASP A 169 -39.91 6.38 -37.12
CA ASP A 169 -38.94 5.48 -36.46
C ASP A 169 -37.61 6.19 -36.11
N ASP A 170 -37.21 7.22 -36.87
CA ASP A 170 -36.00 8.00 -36.63
C ASP A 170 -36.13 8.99 -35.45
N GLU A 171 -37.32 9.55 -35.22
CA GLU A 171 -37.59 10.44 -34.07
C GLU A 171 -37.73 9.64 -32.77
N LEU A 172 -38.26 8.42 -32.84
CA LEU A 172 -38.31 7.50 -31.69
C LEU A 172 -36.91 7.10 -31.21
N ILE A 173 -35.94 7.00 -32.11
CA ILE A 173 -34.54 6.68 -31.75
C ILE A 173 -33.83 7.92 -31.20
N GLN A 174 -34.01 9.10 -31.82
CA GLN A 174 -33.37 10.34 -31.34
C GLN A 174 -33.95 10.88 -30.03
N HIS A 175 -35.26 10.74 -29.81
CA HIS A 175 -35.94 11.31 -28.65
C HIS A 175 -35.96 10.36 -27.43
N ARG A 176 -35.70 9.05 -27.64
CA ARG A 176 -35.74 7.99 -26.61
C ARG A 176 -34.36 7.45 -26.24
N VAL A 177 -33.36 7.53 -27.12
CA VAL A 177 -31.96 7.21 -26.79
C VAL A 177 -31.31 8.46 -26.20
N MET A 178 -31.31 8.56 -24.87
CA MET A 178 -30.61 9.65 -24.19
C MET A 178 -29.10 9.58 -24.51
N PRO A 179 -28.46 10.70 -24.93
CA PRO A 179 -27.04 10.75 -25.24
C PRO A 179 -26.15 10.28 -24.06
N ASP A 180 -26.59 10.53 -22.83
CA ASP A 180 -25.87 10.16 -21.60
C ASP A 180 -25.71 8.64 -21.41
N ALA A 181 -26.71 7.84 -21.83
CA ALA A 181 -26.65 6.38 -21.73
C ALA A 181 -25.67 5.78 -22.75
N LYS A 182 -25.61 6.35 -23.95
CA LYS A 182 -24.64 5.97 -24.98
C LYS A 182 -23.21 6.26 -24.52
N ASP A 183 -23.00 7.41 -23.89
CA ASP A 183 -21.69 7.82 -23.38
C ASP A 183 -21.23 6.95 -22.20
N VAL A 184 -22.15 6.51 -21.33
CA VAL A 184 -21.85 5.55 -20.25
C VAL A 184 -21.50 4.17 -20.81
N TYR A 185 -22.25 3.67 -21.78
CA TYR A 185 -21.96 2.39 -22.45
C TYR A 185 -20.58 2.41 -23.14
N VAL A 186 -20.27 3.49 -23.86
CA VAL A 186 -18.96 3.65 -24.51
C VAL A 186 -17.84 3.72 -23.47
N ARG A 187 -18.01 4.47 -22.38
CA ARG A 187 -17.03 4.53 -21.28
C ARG A 187 -16.76 3.17 -20.63
N LEU A 188 -17.81 2.41 -20.32
CA LEU A 188 -17.67 1.08 -19.70
C LEU A 188 -17.08 0.05 -20.67
N ARG A 189 -17.47 0.10 -21.95
CA ARG A 189 -16.90 -0.77 -23.00
C ARG A 189 -15.41 -0.48 -23.20
N ASP A 190 -15.04 0.80 -23.32
CA ASP A 190 -13.65 1.20 -23.53
C ASP A 190 -12.78 0.87 -22.30
N PHE A 191 -13.37 0.83 -21.10
CA PHE A 191 -12.72 0.36 -19.88
C PHE A 191 -12.44 -1.15 -19.89
N ILE A 192 -13.37 -1.98 -20.39
CA ILE A 192 -13.19 -3.44 -20.48
C ILE A 192 -12.18 -3.83 -21.56
N CYS A 193 -12.04 -3.03 -22.62
CA CYS A 193 -11.12 -3.29 -23.73
C CYS A 193 -9.67 -2.82 -23.49
N ARG A 194 -9.37 -2.18 -22.35
CA ARG A 194 -8.02 -1.80 -21.91
C ARG A 194 -7.39 -2.89 -21.06
#